data_AF-A0A9D4DXX0-F1
#
_entry.id   AF-A0A9D4DXX0-F1
#
_cell.length_a   1.000
_cell.length_b   1.000
_cell.length_c   1.000
_cell.angle_alpha   90.00
_cell.angle_beta   90.00
_cell.angle_gamma   90.00
#
_symmetry.space_group_name_H-M   'P 1'
#
loop_
_entity.id
_entity.type
_entity.pdbx_description
1 polymer ?
#
loop_
_entity_poly.entity_id
_entity_poly.type
_entity_poly.pdbx_seq_one_letter_code
_entity_poly.pdbx_strand_id
1 'polypeptide(L)'
;MYIPGSGERPDVGDFIEQRLDDVDNDPGAPPHDSVREFVYEGGGSDAGSLSSLQTSSGSDDQDYDYLNDWGPKFSKLANMYGGDEDQQ
;
A
#
# COMPACT_ATOMS: atom_id res chain seq x y z
N MET A 1 0.50 -29.83 73.32
CA MET A 1 0.06 -28.62 74.05
C MET A 1 0.35 -27.43 73.15
N TYR A 2 -0.66 -26.75 72.64
CA TYR A 2 -0.53 -25.52 71.84
C TYR A 2 -0.73 -24.34 72.79
N ILE A 3 0.24 -23.45 72.91
CA ILE A 3 0.08 -22.21 73.68
C ILE A 3 -0.46 -21.16 72.70
N PRO A 4 -1.67 -20.62 72.93
CA PRO A 4 -2.18 -19.54 72.09
C PRO A 4 -1.36 -18.28 72.39
N GLY A 5 -0.47 -17.93 71.47
CA GLY A 5 0.21 -16.64 71.47
C GLY A 5 -0.83 -15.54 71.25
N SER A 6 -1.07 -14.80 72.33
CA SER A 6 -1.57 -13.43 72.41
C SER A 6 -1.95 -12.76 71.10
N GLY A 7 -3.22 -12.31 71.03
CA GLY A 7 -3.69 -11.38 70.02
C GLY A 7 -2.87 -10.09 70.00
N GLU A 8 -1.86 -10.05 69.16
CA GLU A 8 -1.31 -8.81 68.64
C GLU A 8 -2.44 -8.14 67.84
N ARG A 9 -2.90 -6.99 68.34
CA ARG A 9 -3.68 -6.08 67.50
C ARG A 9 -2.76 -5.72 66.34
N PRO A 10 -3.22 -5.79 65.08
CA PRO A 10 -2.40 -5.36 63.95
C PRO A 10 -1.90 -3.95 64.23
N ASP A 11 -0.59 -3.72 64.12
CA ASP A 11 -0.06 -2.36 64.22
C ASP A 11 -0.63 -1.56 63.05
N VAL A 12 -1.33 -0.48 63.40
CA VAL A 12 -1.98 0.38 62.41
C VAL A 12 -0.92 1.08 61.55
N GLY A 13 0.28 1.30 62.09
CA GLY A 13 1.42 1.82 61.34
C GLY A 13 1.81 0.89 60.19
N ASP A 14 2.12 -0.37 60.51
CA ASP A 14 2.49 -1.40 59.52
C ASP A 14 1.38 -1.60 58.48
N PHE A 15 0.11 -1.56 58.88
CA PHE A 15 -1.01 -1.67 57.96
C PHE A 15 -1.08 -0.48 56.98
N ILE A 16 -0.87 0.74 57.45
CA ILE A 16 -0.87 1.94 56.60
C ILE A 16 0.33 1.92 55.66
N GLU A 17 1.52 1.54 56.16
CA GLU A 17 2.73 1.45 55.35
C GLU A 17 2.59 0.40 54.25
N GLN A 18 2.05 -0.78 54.58
CA GLN A 18 1.79 -1.82 53.59
C GLN A 18 0.79 -1.36 52.53
N ARG A 19 -0.28 -0.65 52.93
CA ARG A 19 -1.29 -0.15 51.99
C ARG A 19 -0.79 1.01 51.13
N LEU A 20 0.12 1.82 51.65
CA LEU A 20 0.76 2.87 50.88
C LEU A 20 1.65 2.28 49.78
N ASP A 21 2.48 1.29 50.11
CA ASP A 21 3.33 0.60 49.14
C ASP A 21 2.52 -0.14 48.06
N ASP A 22 1.40 -0.78 48.45
CA ASP A 22 0.45 -1.40 47.51
C ASP A 22 -0.09 -0.39 46.47
N VAL A 23 -0.40 0.84 46.89
CA VAL A 23 -1.03 1.87 46.05
C VAL A 23 0.01 2.62 45.21
N ASP A 24 1.18 2.91 45.77
CA ASP A 24 2.25 3.62 45.05
C ASP A 24 2.83 2.78 43.89
N ASN A 25 2.75 1.45 44.01
CA ASN A 25 3.20 0.52 42.98
C ASN A 25 2.06 -0.08 42.14
N ASP A 26 0.84 0.49 42.20
CA ASP A 26 -0.30 0.00 41.43
C ASP A 26 -0.07 0.21 39.92
N PRO A 27 0.06 -0.87 39.11
CA PRO A 27 0.21 -0.75 37.66
C PRO A 27 -1.07 -0.27 36.95
N GLY A 28 -2.20 -0.26 37.66
CA GLY A 28 -3.45 0.37 37.23
C GLY A 28 -3.49 1.87 37.49
N ALA A 29 -2.48 2.45 38.13
CA ALA A 29 -2.40 3.88 38.35
C ALA A 29 -2.15 4.62 37.01
N PRO A 30 -2.78 5.79 36.79
CA PRO A 30 -2.54 6.62 35.60
C PRO A 30 -1.11 7.19 35.50
N PRO A 31 -0.68 7.62 34.30
CA PRO A 31 -1.43 7.64 33.04
C PRO A 31 -1.33 6.32 32.28
N HIS A 32 -2.47 5.83 31.79
CA HIS A 32 -2.48 4.70 30.88
C HIS A 32 -1.93 5.08 29.50
N ASP A 33 -1.51 4.06 28.75
CA ASP A 33 -1.17 4.20 27.35
C ASP A 33 -2.39 4.66 26.54
N SER A 34 -2.15 5.52 25.55
CA SER A 34 -3.16 5.96 24.60
C SER A 34 -2.83 5.45 23.20
N VAL A 35 -3.87 5.05 22.46
CA VAL A 35 -3.73 4.73 21.04
C VAL A 35 -3.73 6.00 20.21
N ARG A 36 -2.94 6.03 19.14
CA ARG A 36 -3.01 7.08 18.13
C ARG A 36 -3.42 6.47 16.80
N GLU A 37 -4.58 6.90 16.33
CA GLU A 37 -5.07 6.50 15.01
C GLU A 37 -4.43 7.40 13.94
N PHE A 38 -3.90 6.79 12.89
CA PHE A 38 -3.35 7.48 11.74
C PHE A 38 -4.18 7.13 10.51
N VAL A 39 -4.90 8.12 9.98
CA VAL A 39 -5.84 7.96 8.85
C VAL A 39 -5.46 8.81 7.64
N TYR A 40 -4.23 9.32 7.61
CA TYR A 40 -3.78 10.17 6.51
C TYR A 40 -3.32 9.31 5.33
N GLU A 41 -4.10 9.31 4.26
CA GLU A 41 -3.85 8.53 3.03
C GLU A 41 -2.87 9.24 2.07
N GLY A 42 -2.78 10.57 2.14
CA GLY A 42 -2.04 11.38 1.18
C GLY A 42 -2.91 12.45 0.55
N GLY A 43 -2.30 13.30 -0.28
CA GLY A 43 -2.97 14.44 -0.92
C GLY A 43 -3.57 14.15 -2.30
N GLY A 44 -3.55 12.89 -2.77
CA GLY A 44 -4.01 12.55 -4.12
C GLY A 44 -3.24 13.26 -5.22
N SER A 45 -1.91 13.27 -5.15
CA SER A 45 -1.07 13.93 -6.13
C SER A 45 -1.18 13.26 -7.51
N ASP A 46 -1.19 14.08 -8.56
CA ASP A 46 -1.08 13.57 -9.92
C ASP A 46 0.26 12.84 -10.09
N ALA A 47 0.23 11.64 -10.68
CA ALA A 47 1.43 10.82 -10.91
C ALA A 47 2.37 11.43 -11.97
N GLY A 48 1.95 12.55 -12.58
CA GLY A 48 2.63 13.17 -13.71
C GLY A 48 2.41 12.36 -14.98
N SER A 49 3.15 12.73 -16.03
CA SER A 49 3.07 12.02 -17.31
C SER A 49 3.95 10.76 -17.28
N LEU A 50 3.32 9.59 -17.42
CA LEU A 50 4.03 8.34 -17.65
C LEU A 50 4.55 8.29 -19.10
N SER A 51 5.70 7.65 -19.31
CA SER A 51 6.23 7.42 -20.65
C SER A 51 5.28 6.53 -21.45
N SER A 52 5.02 6.90 -22.70
CA SER A 52 4.30 6.04 -23.64
C SER A 52 5.04 4.71 -23.83
N LEU A 53 4.31 3.61 -23.89
CA LEU A 53 4.81 2.33 -24.36
C LEU A 53 5.00 2.39 -25.89
N GLN A 54 5.91 3.24 -26.36
CA GLN A 54 6.18 3.35 -27.78
C GLN A 54 6.82 2.02 -28.22
N THR A 55 6.03 1.16 -28.85
CA THR A 55 6.55 0.11 -29.71
C THR A 55 7.44 0.81 -30.73
N SER A 56 8.62 0.28 -31.01
CA SER A 56 9.45 0.78 -32.11
C SER A 56 8.62 0.75 -33.40
N SER A 57 7.91 1.84 -33.73
CA SER A 57 7.34 2.09 -35.04
C SER A 57 8.41 2.68 -35.95
N GLY A 58 9.67 2.24 -35.73
CA GLY A 58 10.81 2.60 -36.53
C GLY A 58 10.70 1.85 -37.84
N SER A 59 9.96 2.43 -38.79
CA SER A 59 10.06 2.12 -40.22
C SER A 59 10.09 0.64 -40.61
N ASP A 60 9.41 -0.24 -39.88
CA ASP A 60 9.33 -1.65 -40.27
C ASP A 60 8.29 -1.76 -41.39
N ASP A 61 8.85 -2.06 -42.57
CA ASP A 61 8.28 -2.47 -43.84
C ASP A 61 6.90 -1.90 -44.20
N GLN A 62 6.91 -0.75 -44.89
CA GLN A 62 5.79 -0.25 -45.68
C GLN A 62 5.56 -1.11 -46.94
N ASP A 63 5.68 -2.43 -46.82
CA ASP A 63 5.35 -3.40 -47.85
C ASP A 63 3.88 -3.78 -47.70
N TYR A 64 3.08 -3.38 -48.69
CA TYR A 64 1.63 -3.59 -48.72
C TYR A 64 1.21 -4.58 -49.80
N ASP A 65 2.11 -5.44 -50.28
CA ASP A 65 1.85 -6.37 -51.38
C ASP A 65 0.67 -7.31 -51.10
N TYR A 66 0.41 -7.61 -49.83
CA TYR A 66 -0.75 -8.40 -49.39
C TYR A 66 -2.12 -7.77 -49.74
N LEU A 67 -2.18 -6.48 -50.05
CA LEU A 67 -3.42 -5.82 -50.50
C LEU A 67 -3.90 -6.35 -51.86
N ASN A 68 -2.99 -6.87 -52.70
CA ASN A 68 -3.34 -7.45 -54.00
C ASN A 68 -4.22 -8.70 -53.84
N ASP A 69 -4.03 -9.45 -52.76
CA ASP A 69 -4.75 -10.71 -52.50
C ASP A 69 -6.09 -10.52 -51.78
N TRP A 70 -6.41 -9.30 -51.31
CA TRP A 70 -7.66 -9.02 -50.57
C TRP A 70 -8.90 -8.85 -51.47
N GLY A 71 -8.71 -8.82 -52.79
CA GLY A 71 -9.79 -8.82 -53.78
C GLY A 71 -10.30 -7.43 -54.16
N PRO A 72 -11.36 -7.35 -55.01
CA PRO A 72 -11.70 -6.15 -55.78
C PRO A 72 -12.11 -4.95 -54.95
N LYS A 73 -12.59 -5.16 -53.71
CA LYS A 73 -12.92 -4.07 -52.78
C LYS A 73 -11.69 -3.27 -52.33
N PHE A 74 -10.52 -3.90 -52.36
CA PHE A 74 -9.24 -3.32 -51.93
C PHE A 74 -8.34 -2.89 -53.10
N SER A 75 -8.79 -3.08 -54.34
CA SER A 75 -8.06 -2.71 -55.58
C SER A 75 -7.51 -1.29 -55.56
N LYS A 76 -8.28 -0.31 -55.07
CA LYS A 76 -7.83 1.09 -54.97
C LYS A 76 -6.69 1.28 -53.97
N LEU A 77 -6.71 0.53 -52.86
CA LEU A 77 -5.63 0.56 -51.87
C LEU A 77 -4.41 -0.20 -52.37
N ALA A 78 -4.61 -1.36 -53.02
CA ALA A 78 -3.54 -2.13 -53.65
C ALA A 78 -2.80 -1.31 -54.71
N ASN A 79 -3.52 -0.57 -55.56
CA ASN A 79 -2.91 0.34 -56.54
C ASN A 79 -2.14 1.50 -55.86
N MET A 80 -2.67 2.08 -54.78
CA MET A 80 -2.03 3.22 -54.12
C MET A 80 -0.75 2.84 -53.32
N TYR A 81 -0.67 1.60 -52.82
CA TYR A 81 0.36 1.19 -51.86
C TYR A 81 1.19 -0.04 -52.27
N GLY A 82 0.79 -0.78 -53.32
CA GLY A 82 1.42 -2.03 -53.76
C GLY A 82 2.55 -1.87 -54.79
N GLY A 83 3.25 -0.73 -54.76
CA GLY A 83 4.46 -0.51 -55.56
C GLY A 83 4.26 -0.58 -57.08
N ASP A 84 3.59 0.42 -57.66
CA ASP A 84 3.80 0.68 -59.09
C ASP A 84 5.22 1.24 -59.27
N GLU A 85 6.14 0.39 -59.73
CA GLU A 85 7.34 0.83 -60.42
C GLU A 85 6.91 1.60 -61.68
N ASP A 86 6.64 2.90 -61.53
CA ASP A 86 6.73 3.87 -62.62
C ASP A 86 8.23 4.01 -63.00
N GLN A 87 8.80 2.96 -63.57
CA GLN A 87 10.12 2.94 -64.21
C GLN A 87 10.02 2.39 -65.64
N GLN A 88 9.19 2.98 -66.51
CA GLN A 88 9.54 3.36 -67.90
C GLN A 88 8.39 3.99 -68.66
#